data_AF-A0ABD0P3Q0-F1
#
_entry.id   AF-A0ABD0P3Q0-F1
#
_cell.length_a   1.000
_cell.length_b   1.000
_cell.length_c   1.000
_cell.angle_alpha   90.00
_cell.angle_beta   90.00
_cell.angle_gamma   90.00
#
_symmetry.space_group_name_H-M   'P 1'
#
loop_
_entity.id
_entity.type
_entity.pdbx_description
1 polymer ?
#
loop_
_entity_poly.entity_id
_entity_poly.type
_entity_poly.pdbx_seq_one_letter_code
_entity_poly.pdbx_strand_id
1 'polypeptide(L)'
;RYMWFQYPTEVKPPDDLQDLGVRFLQPFVNLLSKSTYWWMNTFITSAHKRPINLKTIGKLPISMRALTNYQRLRKAFDTQM
;
A
#
# COMPACT_ATOMS: atom_id res chain seq x y z
N ARG A 1 -25.71 -6.24 4.34
CA ARG A 1 -26.59 -6.95 3.37
C ARG A 1 -26.46 -6.20 2.04
N TYR A 2 -25.47 -6.54 1.23
CA TYR A 2 -25.37 -5.97 -0.12
C TYR A 2 -26.52 -6.57 -0.94
N MET A 3 -27.23 -5.68 -1.64
CA MET A 3 -28.55 -5.87 -2.25
C MET A 3 -28.72 -7.23 -2.94
N TRP A 4 -29.69 -8.02 -2.46
CA TRP A 4 -30.43 -9.04 -3.21
C TRP A 4 -29.65 -10.13 -3.98
N PHE A 5 -28.38 -10.37 -3.69
CA PHE A 5 -27.64 -11.55 -4.18
C PHE A 5 -27.66 -12.67 -3.13
N GLN A 6 -28.09 -13.87 -3.50
CA GLN A 6 -28.14 -15.06 -2.63
C GLN A 6 -26.75 -15.51 -2.14
N TYR A 7 -25.68 -15.15 -2.85
CA TYR A 7 -24.30 -15.45 -2.51
C TYR A 7 -23.44 -14.18 -2.59
N PRO A 8 -23.08 -13.56 -1.46
CA PRO A 8 -22.10 -12.47 -1.47
C PRO A 8 -20.71 -13.03 -1.77
N THR A 9 -20.04 -12.50 -2.79
CA THR A 9 -18.62 -12.76 -3.02
C THR A 9 -17.80 -11.97 -1.99
N GLU A 10 -17.38 -12.64 -0.91
CA GLU A 10 -16.42 -12.09 0.04
C GLU A 10 -15.04 -12.01 -0.62
N VAL A 11 -14.69 -10.81 -1.08
CA VAL A 11 -13.33 -10.54 -1.57
C VAL A 11 -12.43 -10.40 -0.34
N LYS A 12 -11.45 -11.30 -0.21
CA LYS A 12 -10.44 -11.19 0.84
C LYS A 12 -9.67 -9.87 0.67
N PRO A 13 -9.39 -9.12 1.75
CA PRO A 13 -8.56 -7.94 1.66
C PRO A 13 -7.18 -8.34 1.12
N PRO A 14 -6.60 -7.56 0.18
CA PRO A 14 -5.34 -7.89 -0.46
C PRO A 14 -4.24 -8.12 0.57
N ASP A 15 -3.41 -9.14 0.35
CA ASP A 15 -2.38 -9.62 1.31
C ASP A 15 -1.42 -8.51 1.77
N ASP A 16 -1.20 -7.50 0.92
CA ASP A 16 -0.41 -6.30 1.23
C ASP A 16 -0.97 -5.44 2.37
N LEU A 17 -2.29 -5.47 2.61
CA LEU A 17 -2.93 -4.73 3.70
C LEU A 17 -2.83 -5.47 5.04
N GLN A 18 -2.65 -6.80 5.00
CA GLN A 18 -2.55 -7.65 6.19
C GLN A 18 -1.13 -7.69 6.78
N ASP A 19 -0.12 -7.28 6.02
CA ASP A 19 1.26 -7.18 6.47
C ASP A 19 1.37 -5.95 7.41
N LEU A 20 1.14 -6.14 8.72
CA LEU A 20 1.07 -5.09 9.76
C LEU A 20 2.27 -4.10 9.81
N GLY A 21 3.32 -4.33 9.01
CA GLY A 21 4.52 -3.50 8.90
C GLY A 21 4.56 -2.53 7.71
N VAL A 22 3.60 -2.51 6.79
CA VAL A 22 3.55 -1.50 5.72
C VAL A 22 2.89 -0.21 6.24
N ARG A 23 3.69 0.74 6.71
CA ARG A 23 3.21 2.09 7.11
C ARG A 23 3.05 3.05 5.93
N PHE A 24 3.48 2.64 4.73
CA PHE A 24 3.21 3.35 3.50
C PHE A 24 1.84 2.95 2.93
N LEU A 25 0.78 3.52 3.51
CA LEU A 25 -0.60 3.20 3.13
C LEU A 25 -1.06 3.88 1.84
N GLN A 26 -0.26 4.78 1.25
CA GLN A 26 -0.64 5.57 0.06
C GLN A 26 -1.40 4.77 -1.02
N PRO A 27 -1.03 3.54 -1.40
CA PRO A 27 -1.72 2.80 -2.45
C PRO A 27 -3.16 2.39 -2.08
N PHE A 28 -3.44 2.22 -0.79
CA PHE A 28 -4.65 1.56 -0.26
C PHE A 28 -5.67 2.54 0.35
N VAL A 29 -5.37 3.84 0.38
CA VAL A 29 -6.29 4.84 0.93
C VAL A 29 -7.31 5.31 -0.11
N ASN A 30 -8.44 5.85 0.38
CA ASN A 30 -9.45 6.50 -0.45
C ASN A 30 -8.86 7.68 -1.25
N LEU A 31 -9.50 8.06 -2.36
CA LEU A 31 -9.04 9.11 -3.27
C LEU A 31 -8.78 10.44 -2.55
N LEU A 32 -9.68 10.83 -1.65
CA LEU A 32 -9.54 12.08 -0.89
C LEU A 32 -8.26 12.06 -0.03
N SER A 33 -8.02 10.99 0.72
CA SER A 33 -6.81 10.82 1.53
C SER A 33 -5.52 10.65 0.72
N LYS A 34 -5.61 10.21 -0.55
CA LYS A 34 -4.48 10.24 -1.49
C LYS A 34 -4.18 11.68 -1.92
N SER A 35 -5.21 12.48 -2.18
CA SER A 35 -5.06 13.88 -2.62
C SER A 35 -4.55 14.81 -1.52
N THR A 36 -5.01 14.62 -0.29
CA THR A 36 -4.66 15.50 0.85
C THR A 36 -3.55 14.94 1.73
N TYR A 37 -2.97 13.78 1.38
CA TYR A 37 -1.97 13.07 2.18
C TYR A 37 -2.38 12.85 3.65
N TRP A 38 -3.68 12.75 3.92
CA TRP A 38 -4.23 12.71 5.29
C TRP A 38 -3.67 11.57 6.15
N TRP A 39 -3.35 10.43 5.52
CA TRP A 39 -2.74 9.27 6.19
C TRP A 39 -1.38 9.59 6.83
N MET A 40 -0.70 10.63 6.35
CA MET A 40 0.62 11.05 6.84
C MET A 40 0.53 11.89 8.12
N ASN A 41 -0.64 12.48 8.43
CA ASN A 41 -0.82 13.28 9.64
C ASN A 41 -0.54 12.47 10.91
N THR A 42 -1.02 11.22 10.96
CA THR A 42 -0.76 10.31 12.08
C THR A 42 0.72 9.92 12.20
N PHE A 43 1.41 9.79 11.07
CA PHE A 43 2.84 9.50 11.02
C PHE A 43 3.67 10.68 11.56
N ILE A 44 3.36 11.90 11.10
CA ILE A 44 4.05 13.13 11.53
C ILE A 44 3.86 13.37 13.03
N THR A 45 2.64 13.23 13.55
CA THR A 45 2.38 13.37 14.99
C THR A 45 3.10 12.28 15.82
N SER A 46 3.23 11.05 15.29
CA SER A 46 4.00 9.99 15.94
C SER A 46 5.49 10.27 15.95
N ALA A 47 6.05 10.83 14.87
CA ALA A 47 7.47 11.17 14.75
C ALA A 47 7.90 12.28 15.71
N HIS A 48 6.98 13.19 16.06
CA HIS A 48 7.26 14.22 17.05
C HIS A 48 7.41 13.65 18.48
N LYS A 49 6.71 12.55 18.79
CA LYS A 49 6.73 11.92 20.11
C LYS A 49 7.83 10.87 20.29
N ARG A 50 8.34 10.29 19.19
CA ARG A 50 9.38 9.24 19.22
C ARG A 50 10.32 9.38 18.01
N PRO A 51 11.64 9.22 18.20
CA PRO A 51 12.60 9.29 17.10
C PRO A 51 12.32 8.22 16.05
N ILE A 52 12.45 8.61 14.78
CA ILE A 52 12.20 7.75 13.63
C ILE A 52 13.33 6.73 13.52
N ASN A 53 12.97 5.45 13.67
CA ASN A 53 13.86 4.32 13.46
C ASN A 53 13.51 3.60 12.16
N LEU A 54 14.45 2.84 11.60
CA LEU A 54 14.21 2.00 10.41
C LEU A 54 13.01 1.04 10.58
N LYS A 55 12.81 0.53 11.81
CA LYS A 55 11.63 -0.29 12.16
C LYS A 55 10.30 0.49 12.08
N THR A 56 10.32 1.80 12.27
CA THR A 56 9.11 2.67 12.28
C THR A 56 8.70 3.19 10.91
N ILE A 57 9.60 3.16 9.91
CA ILE A 57 9.30 3.53 8.52
C ILE A 57 8.45 2.44 7.84
N GLY A 58 8.63 1.19 8.26
CA GLY A 58 7.90 0.04 7.72
C GLY A 58 8.50 -0.50 6.42
N LYS A 59 7.91 -1.58 5.91
CA LYS A 59 8.28 -2.17 4.61
C LYS A 59 7.62 -1.38 3.47
N LEU A 60 8.25 -1.41 2.28
CA LEU A 60 7.65 -0.84 1.07
C LEU A 60 6.57 -1.79 0.50
N PRO A 61 5.49 -1.22 -0.08
CA PRO A 61 4.45 -2.01 -0.75
C PRO A 61 5.04 -2.76 -1.95
N ILE A 62 4.48 -3.93 -2.29
CA ILE A 62 4.98 -4.80 -3.38
C ILE A 62 5.13 -4.03 -4.70
N SER A 63 4.19 -3.13 -5.01
CA SER A 63 4.21 -2.31 -6.22
C SER A 63 5.44 -1.42 -6.37
N MET A 64 6.10 -1.04 -5.27
CA MET A 64 7.29 -0.18 -5.26
C MET A 64 8.58 -0.94 -4.95
N ARG A 65 8.51 -2.27 -4.75
CA ARG A 65 9.71 -3.08 -4.54
C ARG A 65 10.56 -3.10 -5.81
N ALA A 66 11.88 -3.00 -5.62
CA ALA A 66 12.85 -2.99 -6.71
C ALA A 66 12.70 -4.20 -7.65
N LEU A 67 12.45 -5.39 -7.08
CA LEU A 67 12.24 -6.63 -7.84
C LEU A 67 11.02 -6.56 -8.77
N THR A 68 9.89 -6.03 -8.29
CA THR A 68 8.67 -5.90 -9.08
C THR A 68 8.84 -4.88 -10.20
N ASN A 69 9.50 -3.75 -9.92
CA ASN A 69 9.82 -2.73 -10.93
C ASN A 69 10.79 -3.27 -11.99
N TYR A 70 11.82 -4.00 -11.57
CA TYR A 70 12.76 -4.65 -12.48
C TYR A 70 12.06 -5.67 -13.39
N GLN A 71 11.19 -6.53 -12.85
CA GLN A 71 10.43 -7.49 -13.65
C GLN A 71 9.50 -6.81 -14.66
N ARG A 72 8.84 -5.71 -14.27
CA ARG A 72 7.99 -4.93 -15.19
C ARG A 72 8.80 -4.30 -16.31
N LEU A 73 9.95 -3.70 -15.97
CA LEU A 73 10.86 -3.11 -16.94
C LEU A 73 11.40 -4.17 -17.90
N ARG A 74 11.87 -5.31 -17.38
CA ARG A 74 12.35 -6.43 -18.19
C ARG A 74 11.29 -6.93 -19.16
N LYS A 75 10.05 -7.14 -18.70
CA LYS A 75 8.93 -7.53 -19.57
C LYS A 75 8.67 -6.50 -20.67
N ALA A 76 8.71 -5.20 -20.33
CA ALA A 76 8.54 -4.14 -21.33
C ALA A 76 9.64 -4.17 -22.40
N PHE A 77 10.90 -4.38 -21.99
CA PHE A 77 12.02 -4.55 -22.92
C PHE A 77 11.85 -5.80 -23.80
N ASP A 78 11.49 -6.95 -23.21
CA ASP A 78 11.29 -8.21 -23.94
C ASP A 78 10.11 -8.13 -24.94
N THR A 79 9.10 -7.27 -24.69
CA THR A 79 7.98 -7.06 -25.63
C THR A 79 8.27 -6.06 -26.75
N GLN A 80 9.29 -5.21 -26.60
CA GLN A 80 9.69 -4.26 -27.63
C GLN A 80 10.71 -4.85 -28.62
N MET A 81 11.40 -5.93 -28.23
CA MET A 81 12.26 -6.76 -29.08
C MET A 81 11.42 -7.76 -29.88
#